data_AF-A0A972JVW1-F1
#
_entry.id   AF-A0A972JVW1-F1
#
_cell.length_a   1.000
_cell.length_b   1.000
_cell.length_c   1.000
_cell.angle_alpha   90.00
_cell.angle_beta   90.00
_cell.angle_gamma   90.00
#
_symmetry.space_group_name_H-M   'P 1'
#
loop_
_entity.id
_entity.type
_entity.pdbx_description
1 polymer ?
#
loop_
_entity_poly.entity_id
_entity_poly.type
_entity_poly.pdbx_seq_one_letter_code
_entity_poly.pdbx_strand_id
1 'polypeptide(L)'
;MYINTARLLLREFITDNLDAMMRCDSDPLVVQYVCYGPLTQTECEQELAFHIAHQLTQPRTFYPLHGPSPSHPVLALGSLGYRAPTGGHPTGNCSSQ
;
A
#
# COMPACT_ATOMS: atom_id res chain seq x y z
N MET A 1 -2.25 19.19 1.58
CA MET A 1 -3.61 18.99 2.12
C MET A 1 -3.62 19.22 3.62
N TYR A 2 -4.53 20.06 4.12
CA TYR A 2 -4.69 20.33 5.56
C TYR A 2 -6.19 20.31 5.90
N ILE A 3 -6.60 19.37 6.75
CA ILE A 3 -8.00 19.23 7.20
C ILE A 3 -8.00 19.17 8.71
N ASN A 4 -8.75 20.09 9.33
CA ASN A 4 -8.89 20.15 10.78
C ASN A 4 -10.32 19.80 11.16
N THR A 5 -10.48 18.84 12.08
CA THR A 5 -11.77 18.42 12.63
C THR A 5 -11.79 18.68 14.13
N ALA A 6 -12.93 18.50 14.79
CA ALA A 6 -13.03 18.68 16.25
C ALA A 6 -12.09 17.77 17.07
N ARG A 7 -11.63 16.65 16.50
CA ARG A 7 -10.86 15.61 17.23
C ARG A 7 -9.50 15.29 16.61
N LEU A 8 -9.29 15.63 15.34
CA LEU A 8 -8.15 15.17 14.57
C LEU A 8 -7.69 16.24 13.57
N LEU A 9 -6.38 16.26 13.37
CA LEU A 9 -5.71 17.02 12.33
C LEU A 9 -5.17 16.05 11.26
N LEU A 10 -5.56 16.26 10.01
CA LEU A 10 -4.95 15.60 8.85
C LEU A 10 -4.06 16.61 8.13
N ARG A 11 -2.79 16.22 7.95
CA ARG A 11 -1.78 17.01 7.24
C ARG A 11 -0.96 16.10 6.35
N GLU A 12 -0.16 16.73 5.49
CA GLU A 12 0.87 16.05 4.72
C GLU A 12 1.89 15.33 5.62
N PHE A 13 2.43 14.23 5.11
CA PHE A 13 3.53 13.49 5.73
C PHE A 13 4.80 14.34 5.74
N ILE A 14 5.57 14.20 6.82
CA ILE A 14 6.92 14.74 6.95
C ILE A 14 7.85 13.63 7.43
N THR A 15 9.15 13.84 7.32
CA THR A 15 10.19 12.87 7.74
C THR A 15 10.01 12.37 9.17
N ASP A 16 9.57 13.24 10.07
CA ASP A 16 9.38 12.94 11.49
C ASP A 16 8.21 11.98 11.76
N ASN A 17 7.44 11.63 10.73
CA ASN A 17 6.35 10.65 10.86
C ASN A 17 6.82 9.19 10.83
N LEU A 18 8.10 8.91 10.54
CA LEU A 18 8.62 7.55 10.39
C LEU A 18 8.30 6.65 11.60
N ASP A 19 8.60 7.12 12.82
CA ASP A 19 8.36 6.33 14.04
C ASP A 19 6.87 6.01 14.24
N ALA A 20 5.99 6.93 13.86
CA ALA A 20 4.55 6.73 13.97
C ALA A 20 4.04 5.72 12.94
N MET A 21 4.54 5.79 11.70
CA MET A 21 4.25 4.82 10.66
C MET A 21 4.73 3.44 11.07
N MET A 22 5.99 3.30 11.50
CA MET A 22 6.53 2.02 11.97
C MET A 22 5.67 1.38 13.06
N ARG A 23 5.18 2.15 14.04
CA ARG A 23 4.32 1.57 15.10
C ARG A 23 3.01 0.98 14.57
N CYS A 24 2.42 1.55 13.53
CA CYS A 24 1.19 1.02 12.93
C CYS A 24 1.49 -0.06 11.90
N ASP A 25 2.37 0.22 10.94
CA ASP A 25 2.56 -0.59 9.75
C ASP A 25 3.43 -1.83 10.01
N SER A 26 4.12 -1.89 11.17
CA SER A 26 4.83 -3.09 11.61
C SER A 26 4.00 -3.96 12.57
N ASP A 27 2.83 -3.50 13.05
CA ASP A 27 2.02 -4.24 14.03
C ASP A 27 1.17 -5.32 13.33
N PRO A 28 1.42 -6.62 13.59
CA PRO A 28 0.67 -7.71 12.95
C PRO A 28 -0.84 -7.65 13.18
N LEU A 29 -1.30 -7.09 14.31
CA LEU A 29 -2.73 -6.96 14.60
C LEU A 29 -3.40 -5.88 13.75
N VAL A 30 -2.66 -4.82 13.41
CA VAL A 30 -3.15 -3.71 12.58
C VAL A 30 -3.18 -4.14 11.11
N VAL A 31 -2.10 -4.76 10.64
CA VAL A 31 -1.90 -5.08 9.22
C VAL A 31 -2.43 -6.45 8.78
N GLN A 32 -3.06 -7.22 9.66
CA GLN A 32 -3.61 -8.55 9.33
C GLN A 32 -4.61 -8.56 8.16
N TYR A 33 -5.25 -7.42 7.88
CA TYR A 33 -6.21 -7.26 6.79
C TYR A 33 -5.64 -6.51 5.58
N VAL A 34 -4.35 -6.19 5.63
CA VAL A 34 -3.65 -5.44 4.60
C VAL A 34 -2.82 -6.42 3.76
N CYS A 35 -2.83 -6.23 2.44
CA CYS A 35 -2.29 -7.23 1.49
C CYS A 35 -0.77 -7.41 1.56
N TYR A 36 -0.03 -6.44 2.10
CA TYR A 36 1.43 -6.48 2.19
C TYR A 36 1.98 -6.99 3.54
N GLY A 37 1.12 -7.20 4.55
CA GLY A 37 1.53 -7.65 5.88
C GLY A 37 2.36 -6.62 6.66
N PRO A 38 3.07 -7.03 7.73
CA PRO A 38 3.89 -6.12 8.53
C PRO A 38 5.11 -5.63 7.75
N LEU A 39 5.31 -4.32 7.75
CA LEU A 39 6.45 -3.69 7.10
C LEU A 39 7.70 -3.73 7.98
N THR A 40 8.84 -3.85 7.34
CA THR A 40 10.15 -3.59 7.93
C THR A 40 10.42 -2.10 8.01
N GLN A 41 11.43 -1.71 8.81
CA GLN A 41 11.86 -0.31 8.89
C GLN A 41 12.22 0.27 7.52
N THR A 42 12.99 -0.46 6.72
CA THR A 42 13.41 -0.01 5.38
C THR A 42 12.22 0.20 4.45
N GLU A 43 11.19 -0.64 4.55
CA GLU A 43 9.96 -0.47 3.76
C GLU A 43 9.16 0.75 4.21
N CYS A 44 9.07 1.02 5.51
CA CYS A 44 8.45 2.23 6.04
C CYS A 44 9.18 3.50 5.57
N GLU A 45 10.52 3.49 5.55
CA GLU A 45 11.33 4.60 5.04
C GLU A 45 11.05 4.87 3.55
N GLN A 46 10.96 3.81 2.75
CA GLN A 46 10.64 3.90 1.32
C GLN A 46 9.21 4.40 1.08
N GLU A 47 8.25 3.92 1.85
CA GLU A 47 6.85 4.34 1.74
C GLU A 47 6.65 5.80 2.17
N LEU A 48 7.28 6.23 3.26
CA LEU A 48 7.27 7.62 3.68
C LEU A 48 7.89 8.55 2.61
N ALA A 49 9.04 8.16 2.06
CA ALA A 49 9.69 8.90 0.98
C ALA A 49 8.79 8.98 -0.27
N PHE A 50 8.14 7.87 -0.62
CA PHE A 50 7.17 7.83 -1.71
C PHE A 50 6.00 8.80 -1.45
N HIS A 51 5.40 8.78 -0.26
CA HIS A 51 4.30 9.67 0.08
C HIS A 51 4.70 11.14 0.01
N ILE A 52 5.84 11.52 0.60
CA ILE A 52 6.34 12.90 0.55
C ILE A 52 6.54 13.36 -0.90
N ALA A 53 7.17 12.53 -1.73
CA ALA A 53 7.41 12.85 -3.14
C ALA A 53 6.09 13.05 -3.93
N HIS A 54 5.02 12.36 -3.56
CA HIS A 54 3.74 12.38 -4.27
C HIS A 54 2.70 13.34 -3.67
N GLN A 55 3.06 14.17 -2.69
CA GLN A 55 2.14 15.16 -2.12
C GLN A 55 1.73 16.26 -3.12
N LEU A 56 2.61 16.59 -4.07
CA LEU A 56 2.39 17.64 -5.06
C LEU A 56 1.73 17.14 -6.35
N THR A 57 1.57 15.81 -6.50
CA THR A 57 0.85 15.25 -7.65
C THR A 57 -0.61 15.66 -7.59
N GLN A 58 -1.14 16.20 -8.70
CA GLN A 58 -2.55 16.56 -8.77
C GLN A 58 -3.41 15.34 -8.41
N PRO A 59 -4.36 15.46 -7.47
CA PRO A 59 -5.22 14.35 -7.09
C PRO A 59 -6.03 13.93 -8.31
N ARG A 60 -6.20 12.62 -8.53
CA ARG A 60 -7.15 12.14 -9.53
C ARG A 60 -8.55 12.57 -9.12
N THR A 61 -9.15 13.46 -9.88
CA THR A 61 -10.53 13.90 -9.67
C THR A 61 -11.55 12.96 -10.32
N PHE A 62 -11.10 12.07 -11.20
CA PHE A 62 -11.95 11.12 -11.93
C PHE A 62 -11.28 9.75 -12.01
N TYR A 63 -12.05 8.71 -11.70
CA TYR A 63 -11.74 7.34 -12.08
C TYR A 63 -12.56 7.02 -13.32
N PRO A 64 -11.94 6.71 -14.48
CA PRO A 64 -12.70 6.21 -15.61
C PRO A 64 -13.33 4.89 -15.18
N LEU A 65 -14.66 4.88 -15.07
CA LEU A 65 -15.42 3.64 -15.04
C LEU A 65 -15.27 3.04 -16.44
N HIS A 66 -14.30 2.14 -16.61
CA HIS A 66 -14.33 1.26 -17.76
C HIS A 66 -15.64 0.46 -17.64
N GLY A 67 -16.59 0.72 -18.55
CA GLY A 67 -17.82 -0.06 -18.65
C GLY A 67 -17.52 -1.55 -18.84
N PRO A 68 -18.53 -2.44 -18.76
CA PRO A 68 -18.31 -3.88 -18.86
C PRO A 68 -17.49 -4.20 -20.12
N SER A 69 -16.28 -4.70 -19.89
CA SER A 69 -15.39 -5.15 -20.94
C SER A 69 -16.08 -6.27 -21.73
N PRO A 70 -16.23 -6.16 -23.06
CA PRO A 70 -16.79 -7.23 -23.84
C PRO A 70 -15.79 -8.39 -23.85
N SER A 71 -16.14 -9.47 -23.15
CA SER A 71 -15.75 -10.85 -23.41
C SER A 71 -14.36 -11.11 -24.05
N HIS A 72 -13.42 -11.58 -23.20
CA HIS A 72 -12.19 -12.37 -23.48
C HIS A 72 -10.91 -11.63 -23.88
N PRO A 73 -9.70 -12.24 -23.74
CA PRO A 73 -9.24 -13.30 -22.84
C PRO A 73 -8.04 -12.82 -21.95
N VAL A 74 -7.61 -13.67 -21.02
CA VAL A 74 -6.41 -13.50 -20.18
C VAL A 74 -5.19 -13.15 -21.05
N LEU A 75 -4.67 -11.93 -20.92
CA LEU A 75 -3.38 -11.53 -21.49
C LEU A 75 -2.44 -11.08 -20.37
N ALA A 76 -1.44 -11.94 -20.15
CA ALA A 76 -0.13 -11.72 -19.55
C ALA A 76 0.07 -10.46 -18.70
N LEU A 77 0.15 -10.66 -17.38
CA LEU A 77 0.73 -9.71 -16.44
C LEU A 77 2.24 -9.59 -16.72
N GLY A 78 2.59 -8.71 -17.66
CA GLY A 78 3.95 -8.35 -17.99
C GLY A 78 4.19 -6.88 -17.71
N SER A 79 5.19 -6.59 -16.87
CA SER A 79 5.90 -5.31 -16.76
C SER A 79 5.17 -4.10 -16.16
N LEU A 80 4.92 -4.14 -14.85
CA LEU A 80 5.21 -2.99 -13.97
C LEU A 80 5.97 -3.57 -12.77
N GLY A 81 7.24 -3.18 -12.65
CA GLY A 81 8.21 -3.77 -11.72
C GLY A 81 7.92 -3.45 -10.25
N TYR A 82 6.87 -4.05 -9.69
CA TYR A 82 6.70 -4.17 -8.25
C TYR A 82 7.28 -5.51 -7.83
N ARG A 83 8.51 -5.49 -7.30
CA ARG A 83 9.14 -6.68 -6.73
C ARG A 83 8.63 -6.79 -5.30
N ALA A 84 7.62 -7.63 -5.08
CA ALA A 84 7.23 -8.02 -3.73
C ALA A 84 8.46 -8.53 -2.96
N PRO A 85 8.65 -8.17 -1.68
CA PRO A 85 9.74 -8.70 -0.87
C PRO A 85 9.60 -10.22 -0.82
N THR A 86 10.68 -10.94 -1.11
CA THR A 86 10.74 -12.40 -1.02
C THR A 86 10.74 -12.83 0.45
N GLY A 87 9.58 -12.75 1.09
CA GLY A 87 9.30 -13.45 2.35
C GLY A 87 8.96 -14.89 2.01
N GLY A 88 9.87 -15.81 2.35
CA GLY A 88 9.66 -17.24 2.15
C GLY A 88 8.48 -17.76 2.95
N HIS A 89 7.37 -18.05 2.27
CA HIS A 89 6.30 -18.89 2.80
C HIS A 89 6.50 -20.34 2.33
N PRO A 90 6.49 -21.34 3.23
CA PRO A 90 6.50 -22.73 2.82
C PRO A 90 5.16 -23.07 2.14
N THR A 91 5.25 -23.65 0.95
CA THR A 91 4.12 -24.19 0.19
C THR A 91 3.53 -25.40 0.94
N GLY A 92 2.54 -25.15 1.78
CA GLY A 92 1.72 -26.19 2.38
C GLY A 92 0.70 -26.72 1.36
N ASN A 93 0.96 -27.91 0.84
CA ASN A 93 0.00 -28.70 0.04
C ASN A 93 -1.30 -28.91 0.83
N CYS A 94 -2.39 -28.27 0.40
CA CYS A 94 -3.74 -28.70 0.76
C CYS A 94 -4.16 -29.79 -0.24
N SER A 95 -3.79 -31.04 0.06
CA SER A 95 -4.44 -32.20 -0.53
C SER A 95 -5.71 -32.48 0.27
N SER A 96 -6.86 -32.26 -0.38
CA SER A 96 -8.18 -32.67 0.12
C SER A 96 -8.22 -34.19 0.31
N GLN A 97 -8.59 -34.63 1.50
CA GLN A 97 -9.22 -35.93 1.75
C GLN A 97 -10.69 -35.70 2.04
#